data_AF-A0A126REB9-F1
#
_entry.id   AF-A0A126REB9-F1
#
_cell.length_a   1.000
_cell.length_b   1.000
_cell.length_c   1.000
_cell.angle_alpha   90.00
_cell.angle_beta   90.00
_cell.angle_gamma   90.00
#
_symmetry.space_group_name_H-M   'P 1'
#
loop_
_entity.id
_entity.type
_entity.pdbx_description
1 polymer ?
#
loop_
_entity_poly.entity_id
_entity_poly.type
_entity_poly.pdbx_seq_one_letter_code
_entity_poly.pdbx_strand_id
1 'polypeptide(L)'
;MARKKAVSVPPREAKLFRNNKSQALRIPADFELPGDRVMIHRDGDRLIIEPVRRKNLLEVLASLQPLGPDDQFPDVEDTLLPIKAIDL
;
A
#
# COMPACT_ATOMS: atom_id res chain seq x y z
N MET A 1 5.78 15.40 5.80
CA MET A 1 4.81 14.89 4.81
C MET A 1 3.73 15.93 4.59
N ALA A 2 3.75 16.62 3.45
CA ALA A 2 2.76 17.65 3.14
C ALA A 2 1.42 16.99 2.77
N ARG A 3 0.36 17.25 3.54
CA ARG A 3 -1.01 16.95 3.12
C ARG A 3 -1.32 17.84 1.91
N LYS A 4 -1.28 17.27 0.69
CA LYS A 4 -1.70 17.97 -0.52
C LYS A 4 -3.15 18.45 -0.29
N LYS A 5 -3.39 19.75 -0.40
CA LYS A 5 -4.73 20.36 -0.26
C LYS A 5 -5.66 19.67 -1.26
N ALA A 6 -6.76 19.09 -0.79
CA ALA A 6 -7.72 18.44 -1.67
C ALA A 6 -8.35 19.50 -2.58
N VAL A 7 -8.16 19.36 -3.89
CA VAL A 7 -8.91 20.12 -4.88
C VAL A 7 -10.31 19.52 -4.90
N SER A 8 -11.32 20.30 -4.53
CA SER A 8 -12.71 19.84 -4.58
C SER A 8 -13.22 19.90 -6.00
N VAL A 9 -13.32 18.75 -6.66
CA VAL A 9 -13.99 18.61 -7.96
C VAL A 9 -15.51 18.58 -7.70
N PRO A 10 -16.33 19.37 -8.42
CA PRO A 10 -17.79 19.35 -8.26
C PRO A 10 -18.35 17.96 -8.60
N PRO A 11 -19.44 17.52 -7.96
CA PRO A 11 -20.02 16.20 -8.19
C PRO A 11 -20.49 16.04 -9.65
N ARG A 12 -20.31 14.84 -10.20
CA ARG A 12 -20.71 14.50 -11.57
C ARG A 12 -21.59 13.26 -11.57
N GLU A 13 -22.68 13.30 -12.33
CA GLU A 13 -23.52 12.14 -12.54
C GLU A 13 -22.81 11.14 -13.48
N ALA A 14 -22.81 9.87 -13.09
CA ALA A 14 -22.22 8.78 -13.88
C ALA A 14 -23.19 7.62 -13.99
N LYS A 15 -23.24 7.00 -15.17
CA LYS A 15 -24.11 5.85 -15.44
C LYS A 15 -23.48 4.56 -14.92
N LEU A 16 -24.24 3.81 -14.12
CA LEU A 16 -23.88 2.46 -13.70
C LEU A 16 -24.09 1.47 -14.84
N PHE A 17 -23.20 0.49 -14.94
CA PHE A 17 -23.30 -0.59 -15.90
C PHE A 17 -22.94 -1.94 -15.25
N ARG A 18 -23.11 -3.02 -16.01
CA ARG A 18 -22.75 -4.38 -15.57
C ARG A 18 -21.45 -4.80 -16.24
N ASN A 19 -20.51 -5.30 -15.43
CA ASN A 19 -19.33 -6.02 -15.90
C ASN A 19 -19.48 -7.47 -15.41
N ASN A 20 -19.90 -8.36 -16.30
CA ASN A 20 -20.28 -9.73 -15.97
C ASN A 20 -21.35 -9.77 -14.86
N LYS A 21 -21.02 -10.39 -13.71
CA LYS A 21 -21.90 -10.51 -12.54
C LYS A 21 -21.80 -9.31 -11.58
N SER A 22 -20.93 -8.34 -11.86
CA SER A 22 -20.66 -7.19 -10.98
C SER A 22 -21.24 -5.89 -11.53
N GLN A 23 -21.58 -4.97 -10.63
CA GLN A 23 -21.90 -3.59 -11.00
C GLN A 23 -20.58 -2.80 -11.12
N ALA A 24 -20.52 -1.88 -12.08
CA ALA A 24 -19.35 -1.05 -12.32
C ALA A 24 -19.77 0.38 -12.71
N LEU A 25 -18.87 1.33 -12.49
CA LEU A 25 -18.95 2.71 -12.97
C LEU A 25 -17.62 3.07 -13.64
N ARG A 26 -17.66 3.89 -14.69
CA ARG A 26 -16.43 4.43 -15.30
C ARG A 26 -16.04 5.67 -14.52
N ILE A 27 -14.85 5.66 -13.94
CA ILE A 27 -14.32 6.81 -13.21
C ILE A 27 -13.83 7.83 -14.26
N PRO A 28 -14.42 9.03 -14.33
CA PRO A 28 -13.94 10.08 -15.23
C PRO A 28 -12.52 10.53 -14.83
N ALA A 29 -11.73 11.05 -15.79
CA ALA A 29 -10.31 11.40 -15.57
C ALA A 29 -10.10 12.44 -14.45
N ASP A 30 -11.07 13.33 -14.24
CA ASP A 30 -11.09 14.32 -13.17
C ASP A 30 -11.24 13.69 -11.76
N PHE A 31 -11.67 12.44 -11.67
CA PHE A 31 -11.83 11.66 -10.43
C PHE A 31 -10.85 10.48 -10.34
N GLU A 32 -9.85 10.40 -11.22
CA GLU A 32 -8.92 9.29 -11.26
C GLU A 32 -8.11 9.19 -9.95
N LEU A 33 -8.09 7.99 -9.37
CA LEU A 33 -7.35 7.71 -8.14
C LEU A 33 -5.94 7.19 -8.49
N PRO A 34 -4.92 7.54 -7.70
CA PRO A 34 -3.58 7.02 -7.92
C PRO A 34 -3.51 5.50 -7.64
N GLY A 35 -2.74 4.79 -8.46
CA GLY A 35 -2.48 3.36 -8.29
C GLY A 35 -3.44 2.45 -9.05
N ASP A 36 -3.35 1.14 -8.81
CA ASP A 36 -4.11 0.08 -9.49
C ASP A 36 -5.18 -0.57 -8.60
N ARG A 37 -5.22 -0.20 -7.31
CA ARG A 37 -6.07 -0.82 -6.29
C ARG A 37 -6.73 0.21 -5.40
N VAL A 38 -7.97 -0.08 -5.03
CA VAL A 38 -8.80 0.77 -4.17
C VAL A 38 -9.46 -0.06 -3.07
N MET A 39 -9.70 0.56 -1.93
CA MET A 39 -10.62 0.07 -0.89
C MET A 39 -11.99 0.70 -1.11
N ILE A 40 -13.04 -0.08 -0.82
CA ILE A 40 -14.43 0.36 -0.96
C ILE A 40 -15.10 0.20 0.40
N HIS A 41 -15.64 1.30 0.93
CA HIS A 41 -16.42 1.35 2.16
C HIS A 41 -17.85 1.77 1.83
N ARG A 42 -18.81 1.25 2.59
CA ARG A 42 -20.22 1.66 2.52
C ARG A 42 -20.58 2.43 3.77
N ASP A 43 -21.12 3.62 3.59
CA ASP A 43 -21.65 4.49 4.65
C ASP A 43 -23.08 4.87 4.27
N GLY A 44 -24.06 4.14 4.81
CA GLY A 44 -25.47 4.24 4.41
C GLY A 44 -25.68 3.98 2.92
N ASP A 45 -26.15 5.01 2.21
CA ASP A 45 -26.40 5.02 0.77
C ASP A 45 -25.15 5.40 -0.06
N ARG A 46 -24.04 5.76 0.60
CA ARG A 46 -22.81 6.21 -0.05
C ARG A 46 -21.81 5.07 -0.18
N LEU A 47 -21.10 5.06 -1.31
CA LEU A 47 -19.89 4.28 -1.51
C LEU A 47 -18.68 5.22 -1.46
N ILE A 48 -17.78 4.96 -0.51
CA ILE A 48 -16.53 5.69 -0.33
C ILE A 48 -15.42 4.84 -0.94
N ILE A 49 -14.72 5.36 -1.94
CA ILE A 49 -13.63 4.68 -2.63
C ILE A 49 -12.34 5.42 -2.36
N GLU A 50 -11.33 4.72 -1.85
CA GLU A 50 -10.02 5.30 -1.53
C GLU A 50 -8.86 4.46 -2.08
N PRO A 51 -7.74 5.08 -2.49
CA PRO A 51 -6.61 4.34 -3.06
C PRO A 51 -5.90 3.52 -1.96
N VAL A 52 -5.52 2.29 -2.29
CA VAL A 52 -4.68 1.48 -1.41
C VAL A 52 -3.26 2.05 -1.42
N ARG A 53 -2.88 2.73 -0.33
CA ARG A 53 -1.51 3.23 -0.16
C ARG A 53 -0.62 2.09 0.34
N ARG A 54 0.13 1.49 -0.58
CA ARG A 54 1.25 0.63 -0.19
C ARG A 54 2.45 1.52 0.11
N LYS A 55 3.02 1.34 1.31
CA LYS A 55 4.35 1.87 1.58
C LYS A 55 5.31 1.21 0.59
N ASN A 56 6.12 2.01 -0.10
CA ASN A 56 7.24 1.45 -0.86
C ASN A 56 8.29 0.88 0.12
N LEU A 57 9.19 0.01 -0.35
CA LEU A 57 10.20 -0.62 0.51
C LEU A 57 11.03 0.44 1.28
N LEU A 58 11.36 1.56 0.64
CA LEU A 58 12.09 2.65 1.28
C LEU A 58 11.31 3.28 2.44
N GLU A 59 10.02 3.54 2.26
CA GLU A 59 9.13 4.07 3.30
C GLU A 59 8.95 3.09 4.46
N VAL A 60 8.93 1.79 4.16
CA VAL A 60 8.92 0.75 5.21
C VAL A 60 10.21 0.80 6.00
N LEU A 61 11.36 0.70 5.33
CA LEU A 61 12.68 0.70 5.95
C LEU A 61 12.93 1.98 6.76
N ALA A 62 12.57 3.14 6.22
CA ALA A 62 12.67 4.43 6.92
C ALA A 62 11.74 4.53 8.14
N SER A 63 10.70 3.70 8.22
CA SER A 63 9.77 3.65 9.36
C SER A 63 10.14 2.61 10.42
N LEU A 64 11.17 1.79 10.19
CA LEU A 64 11.62 0.80 11.17
C LEU A 64 12.31 1.49 12.36
N GLN A 65 11.94 1.06 13.56
CA GLN A 65 12.64 1.47 14.78
C GLN A 65 13.79 0.50 15.06
N PRO A 66 14.85 0.95 15.78
CA PRO A 66 15.88 0.04 16.26
C PRO A 66 15.26 -1.11 17.05
N LEU A 67 15.77 -2.32 16.80
CA LEU A 67 15.36 -3.52 17.51
C LEU A 67 15.79 -3.48 18.97
N GLY A 68 15.04 -4.15 19.84
CA GLY A 68 15.30 -4.18 21.28
C GLY A 68 16.44 -5.12 21.66
N PRO A 69 16.84 -5.13 22.96
CA PRO A 69 17.83 -6.10 23.46
C PRO A 69 17.43 -7.57 23.25
N ASP A 70 16.13 -7.87 23.28
CA ASP A 70 15.60 -9.23 23.09
C ASP A 70 15.72 -9.73 21.64
N ASP A 71 15.92 -8.82 20.69
CA ASP A 71 16.10 -9.11 19.26
C ASP A 71 17.58 -9.17 18.86
N GLN A 72 18.51 -9.08 19.81
CA GLN A 72 19.92 -9.21 19.52
C GLN A 72 20.21 -10.60 18.95
N PHE A 73 21.06 -10.65 17.93
CA PHE A 73 21.54 -11.92 17.42
C PHE A 73 22.29 -12.66 18.54
N PRO A 74 22.11 -13.98 18.64
CA PRO A 74 22.91 -14.77 19.56
C PRO A 74 24.40 -14.66 19.18
N ASP A 75 25.26 -14.81 20.17
CA ASP A 75 26.67 -15.10 19.92
C ASP A 75 26.76 -16.46 19.21
N VAL A 76 27.35 -16.47 18.01
CA VAL A 76 27.41 -17.64 17.14
C VAL A 76 28.84 -18.13 16.94
N GLU A 77 29.83 -17.51 17.58
CA GLU A 77 31.25 -17.80 17.38
C GLU A 77 31.56 -19.30 17.54
N ASP A 78 30.96 -19.96 18.53
CA ASP A 78 31.15 -21.38 18.82
C ASP A 78 30.37 -22.33 17.90
N THR A 79 29.45 -21.81 17.08
CA THR A 79 28.61 -22.59 16.16
C THR A 79 29.03 -22.45 14.69
N LEU A 80 30.03 -21.61 14.41
CA LEU A 80 30.52 -21.40 13.06
C LEU A 80 31.17 -22.66 12.50
N LEU A 81 30.73 -23.04 11.31
CA LEU A 81 31.42 -24.07 10.54
C LEU A 81 32.78 -23.54 10.07
N PRO A 82 33.79 -24.41 9.90
CA PRO A 82 35.07 -24.02 9.32
C PRO A 82 34.88 -23.33 7.97
N ILE A 83 35.65 -22.26 7.74
CA ILE A 83 35.65 -21.55 6.44
C ILE A 83 36.01 -22.57 5.36
N LYS A 84 35.10 -22.74 4.40
CA LYS A 84 35.37 -23.58 3.21
C LYS A 84 36.11 -22.75 2.18
N ALA A 85 37.20 -23.29 1.67
CA ALA A 85 37.81 -22.75 0.45
C ALA A 85 36.79 -22.82 -0.68
N ILE A 86 36.63 -21.71 -1.41
CA ILE A 86 35.81 -21.64 -2.62
C ILE A 86 36.79 -21.75 -3.79
N ASP A 87 36.56 -22.72 -4.66
CA ASP A 87 37.30 -22.83 -5.92
C ASP A 87 36.65 -21.86 -6.93
N LEU A 88 37.40 -20.84 -7.35
CA LEU A 88 36.94 -19.75 -8.24
C LEU A 88 37.38 -19.98 -9.68
#